data_AF-H1LW04-F1
#
_entry.id   AF-H1LW04-F1
#
_cell.length_a   1.000
_cell.length_b   1.000
_cell.length_c   1.000
_cell.angle_alpha   90.00
_cell.angle_beta   90.00
_cell.angle_gamma   90.00
#
_symmetry.space_group_name_H-M   'P 1'
#
loop_
_entity.id
_entity.type
_entity.pdbx_description
1 polymer ?
#
loop_
_entity_poly.entity_id
_entity_poly.type
_entity_poly.pdbx_seq_one_letter_code
_entity_poly.pdbx_strand_id
1 'polypeptide(L)'
;MRVNKDYVASDTVIEHVDELLMLMSAMTKDYRFEWTINEVKGKEYVTMCEVLDRVEARGREEGIKEGTVNVLISLVNDGILSIADAAKRADMSEERFRGYIERG
;
A
#
# COMPACT_ATOMS: atom_id res chain seq x y z
N MET A 1 -4.74 12.87 14.15
CA MET A 1 -4.52 14.15 13.45
C MET A 1 -3.20 14.74 13.93
N ARG A 2 -2.36 15.32 13.05
CA ARG A 2 -1.10 15.98 13.47
C ARG A 2 -1.41 17.23 14.31
N VAL A 3 -0.69 17.39 15.41
CA VAL A 3 -0.83 18.53 16.34
C VAL A 3 -0.08 19.76 15.83
N ASN A 4 1.12 19.57 15.30
CA ASN A 4 1.90 20.63 14.67
C ASN A 4 1.72 20.60 13.15
N LYS A 5 1.03 21.61 12.60
CA LYS A 5 0.74 21.70 11.16
C LYS A 5 1.90 22.30 10.35
N ASP A 6 2.83 22.97 11.01
CA ASP A 6 3.90 23.74 10.35
C ASP A 6 5.24 23.01 10.42
N TYR A 7 5.24 21.73 10.82
CA TYR A 7 6.44 20.91 10.83
C TYR A 7 6.96 20.70 9.40
N VAL A 8 8.19 21.17 9.16
CA VAL A 8 8.97 20.89 7.96
C VAL A 8 10.00 19.82 8.32
N ALA A 9 9.93 18.68 7.65
CA ALA A 9 10.89 17.60 7.86
C ALA A 9 12.28 18.02 7.36
N SER A 10 13.34 17.65 8.08
CA SER A 10 14.71 17.91 7.64
C SER A 10 15.15 16.88 6.59
N ASP A 11 16.08 17.29 5.74
CA ASP A 11 16.74 16.43 4.75
C ASP A 11 17.85 15.55 5.36
N THR A 12 17.67 15.15 6.63
CA THR A 12 18.66 14.34 7.34
C THR A 12 18.69 12.94 6.74
N VAL A 13 19.89 12.51 6.36
CA VAL A 13 20.15 11.14 5.90
C VAL A 13 20.02 10.18 7.07
N ILE A 14 19.35 9.06 6.84
CA ILE A 14 19.19 7.99 7.82
C ILE A 14 20.41 7.08 7.73
N GLU A 15 21.18 6.97 8.83
CA GLU A 15 22.37 6.10 8.89
C GLU A 15 22.00 4.61 8.93
N HIS A 16 20.90 4.27 9.60
CA HIS A 16 20.44 2.91 9.86
C HIS A 16 19.02 2.70 9.30
N VAL A 17 18.89 2.78 7.98
CA VAL A 17 17.57 2.79 7.32
C VAL A 17 16.80 1.51 7.57
N ASP A 18 17.46 0.35 7.50
CA ASP A 18 16.81 -0.95 7.68
C ASP A 18 16.25 -1.07 9.11
N GLU A 19 17.06 -0.77 10.13
CA GLU A 19 16.66 -0.85 11.54
C GLU A 19 15.54 0.13 11.87
N LEU A 20 15.60 1.36 11.33
CA LEU A 20 14.55 2.35 11.53
C LEU A 20 13.22 1.90 10.93
N LEU A 21 13.22 1.37 9.70
CA LEU A 21 12.00 0.91 9.04
C LEU A 21 11.42 -0.35 9.68
N MET A 22 12.28 -1.27 10.15
CA MET A 22 11.83 -2.42 10.94
C MET A 22 11.15 -1.99 12.24
N LEU A 23 11.73 -1.01 12.95
CA LEU A 23 11.13 -0.44 14.16
C LEU A 23 9.76 0.20 13.85
N MET A 24 9.67 0.97 12.77
CA MET A 24 8.43 1.61 12.34
C MET A 24 7.34 0.59 12.00
N SER A 25 7.67 -0.49 11.28
CA SER A 25 6.73 -1.60 11.01
C SER A 25 6.19 -2.19 12.31
N ALA A 26 7.07 -2.52 13.26
CA ALA A 26 6.67 -3.10 14.54
C ALA A 26 5.79 -2.16 15.38
N MET A 27 6.12 -0.87 15.43
CA MET A 27 5.40 0.12 16.25
C MET A 27 4.04 0.51 15.67
N THR A 28 3.96 0.63 14.34
CA THR A 28 2.73 1.08 13.65
C THR A 28 1.85 -0.07 13.20
N LYS A 29 2.39 -1.30 13.16
CA LYS A 29 1.79 -2.47 12.51
C LYS A 29 1.52 -2.24 11.01
N ASP A 30 2.30 -1.35 10.40
CA ASP A 30 2.21 -1.01 9.00
C ASP A 30 3.34 -1.69 8.22
N TYR A 31 3.01 -2.86 7.67
CA TYR A 31 3.97 -3.69 6.95
C TYR A 31 4.50 -3.04 5.66
N ARG A 32 3.93 -1.90 5.23
CA ARG A 32 4.45 -1.15 4.07
C ARG A 32 5.89 -0.69 4.31
N PHE A 33 6.28 -0.42 5.55
CA PHE A 33 7.67 -0.07 5.89
C PHE A 33 8.65 -1.22 5.60
N GLU A 34 8.27 -2.48 5.84
CA GLU A 34 9.11 -3.64 5.52
C GLU A 34 9.34 -3.78 4.01
N TRP A 35 8.35 -3.44 3.21
CA TRP A 35 8.50 -3.47 1.76
C TRP A 35 9.42 -2.36 1.25
N THR A 36 9.34 -1.17 1.84
CA THR A 36 10.24 -0.07 1.50
C THR A 36 11.70 -0.41 1.78
N ILE A 37 12.01 -1.24 2.79
CA ILE A 37 13.38 -1.73 3.06
C ILE A 37 14.00 -2.33 1.79
N ASN A 38 13.28 -3.21 1.10
CA ASN A 38 13.79 -3.86 -0.12
C ASN A 38 14.03 -2.86 -1.27
N GLU A 39 13.30 -1.74 -1.31
CA GLU A 39 13.43 -0.71 -2.35
C GLU A 39 14.56 0.28 -2.08
N VAL A 40 14.93 0.47 -0.81
CA VAL A 40 16.00 1.38 -0.38
C VAL A 40 17.31 0.65 -0.05
N LYS A 41 17.29 -0.68 -0.04
CA LYS A 41 18.45 -1.51 0.21
C LYS A 41 19.59 -1.18 -0.75
N GLY A 42 20.76 -0.84 -0.20
CA GLY A 42 21.96 -0.49 -0.95
C GLY A 42 21.93 0.90 -1.60
N LYS A 43 20.91 1.74 -1.32
CA LYS A 43 20.93 3.16 -1.68
C LYS A 43 21.67 3.94 -0.61
N GLU A 44 22.57 4.81 -1.04
CA GLU A 44 23.15 5.84 -0.19
C GLU A 44 22.19 7.06 -0.12
N TYR A 45 22.31 7.88 0.93
CA TYR A 45 21.56 9.15 1.08
C TYR A 45 20.03 9.03 1.17
N VAL A 46 19.52 7.97 1.82
CA VAL A 46 18.08 7.82 2.05
C VAL A 46 17.61 8.75 3.17
N THR A 47 16.59 9.56 2.90
CA THR A 47 15.98 10.46 3.89
C THR A 47 14.59 9.98 4.34
N MET A 48 14.11 10.49 5.47
CA MET A 48 12.77 10.15 5.96
C MET A 48 11.65 10.61 5.02
N CYS A 49 11.79 11.79 4.39
CA CYS A 49 10.82 12.27 3.39
C CYS A 49 10.69 11.28 2.23
N GLU A 50 11.83 10.82 1.71
CA GLU A 50 11.87 9.87 0.59
C GLU A 50 11.26 8.51 0.95
N VAL A 51 11.44 8.05 2.19
CA VAL A 51 10.76 6.85 2.72
C VAL A 51 9.25 7.08 2.78
N LEU A 52 8.80 8.20 3.36
CA LEU A 52 7.37 8.48 3.52
C LEU A 52 6.66 8.61 2.18
N ASP A 53 7.28 9.29 1.21
CA ASP A 53 6.72 9.44 -0.14
C ASP A 53 6.45 8.08 -0.79
N ARG A 54 7.36 7.11 -0.60
CA ARG A 54 7.17 5.73 -1.10
C ARG A 54 6.05 5.00 -0.38
N VAL A 55 6.04 5.04 0.95
CA VAL A 55 4.99 4.38 1.76
C VAL A 55 3.61 4.96 1.44
N GLU A 56 3.50 6.27 1.27
CA GLU A 56 2.27 6.96 0.89
C GLU A 56 1.84 6.66 -0.55
N ALA A 57 2.78 6.69 -1.51
CA ALA A 57 2.49 6.33 -2.89
C ALA A 57 1.93 4.91 -3.00
N ARG A 58 2.56 3.95 -2.31
CA ARG A 58 2.11 2.56 -2.27
C ARG A 58 0.76 2.41 -1.60
N GLY A 59 0.55 3.08 -0.46
CA GLY A 59 -0.76 3.08 0.20
C GLY A 59 -1.88 3.60 -0.68
N ARG A 60 -1.62 4.66 -1.46
CA ARG A 60 -2.60 5.17 -2.44
C ARG A 60 -2.87 4.15 -3.54
N GLU A 61 -1.83 3.52 -4.09
CA GLU A 61 -1.99 2.50 -5.13
C GLU A 61 -2.81 1.30 -4.64
N GLU A 62 -2.52 0.78 -3.44
CA GLU A 62 -3.26 -0.34 -2.85
C GLU A 62 -4.71 0.04 -2.55
N GLY A 63 -4.94 1.23 -1.98
CA GLY A 63 -6.30 1.72 -1.73
C GLY A 63 -7.12 1.88 -3.01
N ILE A 64 -6.51 2.34 -4.11
CA ILE A 64 -7.19 2.41 -5.42
C ILE A 64 -7.51 1.02 -5.95
N LYS A 65 -6.58 0.06 -5.85
CA LYS A 65 -6.80 -1.33 -6.26
C LYS A 65 -7.94 -1.97 -5.46
N GLU A 66 -7.91 -1.87 -4.13
CA GLU A 66 -8.97 -2.39 -3.26
C GLU A 66 -10.33 -1.74 -3.57
N GLY A 67 -10.36 -0.42 -3.71
CA GLY A 67 -11.58 0.30 -4.09
C GLY A 67 -12.14 -0.17 -5.45
N THR A 68 -11.26 -0.39 -6.43
CA THR A 68 -11.65 -0.90 -7.75
C THR A 68 -12.23 -2.31 -7.65
N VAL A 69 -11.60 -3.20 -6.89
CA VAL A 69 -12.09 -4.57 -6.66
C VAL A 69 -13.47 -4.54 -5.97
N ASN A 70 -13.67 -3.69 -4.96
CA ASN A 70 -14.95 -3.56 -4.27
C ASN A 70 -16.10 -3.09 -5.19
N VAL A 71 -15.81 -2.15 -6.11
CA VAL A 71 -16.77 -1.74 -7.13
C VAL A 71 -17.10 -2.90 -8.06
N LEU A 72 -16.10 -3.66 -8.51
CA LEU A 72 -16.32 -4.82 -9.37
C LEU A 72 -17.13 -5.92 -8.67
N ILE A 73 -16.90 -6.17 -7.38
CA ILE A 73 -17.71 -7.09 -6.57
C ILE A 73 -19.16 -6.63 -6.53
N SER A 74 -19.40 -5.34 -6.28
CA SER A 74 -20.75 -4.77 -6.25
C SER A 74 -21.48 -4.98 -7.58
N LEU A 75 -20.81 -4.72 -8.71
CA LEU A 75 -21.38 -4.95 -10.04
C LEU A 75 -21.67 -6.42 -10.35
N VAL A 76 -20.88 -7.36 -9.82
CA VAL A 76 -21.16 -8.79 -9.93
C VAL A 76 -22.38 -9.17 -9.09
N ASN A 77 -22.47 -8.67 -7.86
CA ASN A 77 -23.61 -8.91 -6.97
C ASN A 77 -24.92 -8.34 -7.53
N ASP A 78 -24.84 -7.19 -8.21
CA ASP A 78 -25.97 -6.58 -8.92
C ASP A 78 -26.35 -7.31 -10.22
N GLY A 79 -25.58 -8.35 -10.60
CA GLY A 79 -25.79 -9.12 -11.82
C GLY A 79 -25.42 -8.37 -13.11
N ILE A 80 -24.73 -7.22 -13.00
CA ILE A 80 -24.31 -6.38 -14.13
C ILE A 80 -23.08 -6.97 -14.83
N LEU A 81 -22.15 -7.52 -14.06
CA LEU A 81 -20.93 -8.15 -14.57
C LEU A 81 -20.89 -9.65 -14.24
N SER A 82 -20.29 -10.42 -15.15
CA SER A 82 -19.89 -11.79 -14.84
C SER A 82 -18.62 -11.80 -13.97
N ILE A 83 -18.43 -12.87 -13.19
CA ILE A 83 -17.19 -13.08 -12.41
C ILE A 83 -15.96 -13.06 -13.31
N ALA A 84 -16.06 -13.65 -14.51
CA ALA A 84 -14.97 -13.68 -15.50
C ALA A 84 -14.57 -12.27 -15.95
N ASP A 85 -15.54 -11.41 -16.28
CA ASP A 85 -15.27 -10.05 -16.72
C ASP A 85 -14.71 -9.19 -15.58
N ALA A 86 -15.22 -9.36 -14.37
CA ALA A 86 -14.74 -8.65 -13.19
C ALA A 86 -13.30 -9.05 -12.83
N ALA A 87 -13.00 -10.35 -12.82
CA ALA A 87 -11.65 -10.86 -12.57
C ALA A 87 -10.64 -10.34 -13.61
N LYS A 88 -11.02 -10.37 -14.90
CA LYS A 88 -10.19 -9.83 -15.99
C LYS A 88 -9.93 -8.33 -15.84
N ARG A 89 -10.95 -7.55 -15.44
CA ARG A 89 -10.81 -6.10 -15.19
C ARG A 89 -9.95 -5.78 -13.97
N ALA A 90 -9.96 -6.68 -12.99
CA ALA A 90 -9.13 -6.58 -11.79
C ALA A 90 -7.71 -7.16 -11.97
N ASP A 91 -7.36 -7.57 -13.20
CA ASP A 91 -6.07 -8.19 -13.55
C ASP A 91 -5.73 -9.41 -12.65
N MET A 92 -6.72 -10.29 -12.44
CA MET A 92 -6.54 -11.49 -11.62
C MET A 92 -7.35 -12.69 -12.11
N SER A 93 -7.10 -13.87 -11.53
CA SER A 93 -7.89 -15.07 -11.82
C SER A 93 -9.28 -15.01 -11.20
N GLU A 94 -10.25 -15.71 -11.81
CA GLU A 94 -11.60 -15.84 -11.24
C GLU A 94 -11.59 -16.47 -9.85
N GLU A 95 -10.71 -17.44 -9.61
CA GLU A 95 -10.55 -18.09 -8.30
C GLU A 95 -10.16 -17.08 -7.22
N ARG A 96 -9.18 -16.23 -7.53
CA ARG A 96 -8.75 -15.17 -6.62
C ARG A 96 -9.87 -14.16 -6.39
N PHE A 97 -10.58 -13.80 -7.46
CA PHE A 97 -11.70 -12.86 -7.37
C PHE A 97 -12.86 -13.41 -6.51
N ARG A 98 -13.23 -14.69 -6.67
CA ARG A 98 -14.24 -15.36 -5.81
C ARG A 98 -13.84 -15.30 -4.34
N GLY A 99 -12.56 -15.50 -4.04
CA GLY A 99 -12.04 -15.37 -2.67
C GLY A 99 -12.23 -13.98 -2.06
N TYR A 100 -12.31 -12.90 -2.85
CA TYR A 100 -12.68 -11.58 -2.34
C TYR A 100 -14.18 -11.45 -2.03
N ILE A 101 -15.03 -12.05 -2.86
CA ILE A 101 -16.49 -12.05 -2.64
C ILE A 101 -16.82 -12.79 -1.33
N GLU A 102 -16.17 -13.92 -1.06
CA GLU A 102 -16.43 -14.74 0.13
C GLU A 102 -15.94 -14.10 1.45
N ARG A 103 -15.08 -13.08 1.38
CA ARG A 103 -14.51 -12.39 2.53
C ARG A 103 -15.28 -11.12 2.95
N GLY A 104 -16.16 -10.61 2.09
CA GLY A 104 -17.00 -9.42 2.34
C GLY A 104 -18.36 -9.80 2.88
#